data_AF-A0A5N1JB16-F1
#
_entry.id   AF-A0A5N1JB16-F1
#
_cell.length_a   1.000
_cell.length_b   1.000
_cell.length_c   1.000
_cell.angle_alpha   90.00
_cell.angle_beta   90.00
_cell.angle_gamma   90.00
#
_symmetry.space_group_name_H-M   'P 1'
#
loop_
_entity.id
_entity.type
_entity.pdbx_description
1 polymer ?
#
loop_
_entity_poly.entity_id
_entity_poly.type
_entity_poly.pdbx_seq_one_letter_code
_entity_poly.pdbx_strand_id
1 'polypeptide(L)'
;MNRIISPNKYIFLLLTGCLLLVSIPLVWLAFYNHPSIVDDYCFAYTVMRFGVWKSQMMYYDGWTGRYFHNFIVHTSPLIWRWFGAYTVFPMLLLLALWSGFFALIRQLGRSVLATSEQIAIASGVCFLYITQLRSIAEFFYWYTGLAGYSLACVFLLFLIGVFIAHHRQQTGWKSPLLWLEALLILVIIGSSETWMW
;
A
#
# COMPACT_ATOMS: atom_id res chain seq x y z
N MET A 1 -10.40 -13.27 34.78
CA MET A 1 -11.07 -14.21 33.86
C MET A 1 -10.42 -14.08 32.48
N ASN A 2 -9.34 -14.81 32.22
CA ASN A 2 -8.69 -14.83 30.90
C ASN A 2 -9.05 -16.14 30.20
N ARG A 3 -10.18 -16.17 29.49
CA ARG A 3 -10.34 -17.16 28.42
C ARG A 3 -9.63 -16.60 27.20
N ILE A 4 -8.36 -16.99 27.04
CA ILE A 4 -7.71 -16.94 25.73
C ILE A 4 -8.50 -17.94 24.89
N ILE A 5 -9.35 -17.43 23.99
CA ILE A 5 -10.10 -18.27 23.06
C ILE A 5 -9.05 -18.98 22.23
N SER A 6 -8.96 -20.31 22.35
CA SER A 6 -8.08 -21.08 21.48
C SER A 6 -8.64 -20.94 20.06
N PRO A 7 -7.79 -20.61 19.06
CA PRO A 7 -8.28 -20.40 17.71
C PRO A 7 -8.90 -21.69 17.21
N ASN A 8 -10.09 -21.59 16.63
CA ASN A 8 -10.61 -22.68 15.83
C ASN A 8 -9.68 -22.85 14.62
N LYS A 9 -8.83 -23.88 14.66
CA LYS A 9 -7.85 -24.20 13.60
C LYS A 9 -8.46 -24.22 12.20
N TYR A 10 -9.73 -24.59 12.09
CA TYR A 10 -10.45 -24.61 10.82
C TYR A 10 -10.72 -23.20 10.29
N ILE A 11 -11.07 -22.24 11.16
CA ILE A 11 -11.27 -20.83 10.78
C ILE A 11 -9.95 -20.21 10.33
N PHE A 12 -8.86 -20.47 11.07
CA PHE A 12 -7.53 -20.00 10.71
C PHE A 12 -7.15 -20.49 9.31
N LEU A 13 -7.25 -21.80 9.07
CA LEU A 13 -6.92 -22.41 7.77
C LEU A 13 -7.83 -21.91 6.65
N LEU A 14 -9.12 -21.71 6.93
CA LEU A 14 -10.07 -21.18 5.95
C LEU A 14 -9.69 -19.76 5.49
N LEU A 15 -9.52 -18.82 6.42
CA LEU A 15 -9.28 -17.41 6.08
C LEU A 15 -7.90 -17.20 5.45
N THR A 16 -6.88 -17.89 5.94
CA THR A 16 -5.54 -17.87 5.33
C THR A 16 -5.54 -18.56 3.97
N GLY A 17 -6.27 -19.67 3.82
CA GLY A 17 -6.48 -20.37 2.55
C GLY A 17 -7.15 -19.49 1.51
N CYS A 18 -8.20 -18.73 1.87
CA CYS A 18 -8.85 -17.77 0.97
C CYS A 18 -7.88 -16.70 0.45
N LEU A 19 -7.03 -16.15 1.33
CA LEU A 19 -6.00 -15.20 0.90
C LEU A 19 -5.00 -15.86 -0.07
N LEU A 20 -4.55 -17.08 0.22
CA LEU A 20 -3.62 -17.80 -0.66
C LEU A 20 -4.23 -18.07 -2.04
N LEU A 21 -5.52 -18.41 -2.10
CA LEU A 21 -6.25 -18.65 -3.35
C LEU A 21 -6.21 -17.43 -4.30
N VAL A 22 -6.27 -16.20 -3.77
CA VAL A 22 -6.16 -14.98 -4.59
C VAL A 22 -4.71 -14.52 -4.77
N SER A 23 -3.86 -14.73 -3.76
CA SER A 23 -2.48 -14.25 -3.76
C SER A 23 -1.59 -15.03 -4.74
N ILE A 24 -1.77 -16.35 -4.86
CA ILE A 24 -0.94 -17.19 -5.73
C ILE A 24 -1.08 -16.79 -7.20
N PRO A 25 -2.29 -16.66 -7.78
CA PRO A 25 -2.44 -16.15 -9.14
C PRO A 25 -1.86 -14.75 -9.33
N LEU A 26 -1.98 -13.86 -8.33
CA LEU A 26 -1.40 -12.52 -8.43
C LEU A 26 0.14 -12.56 -8.48
N VAL A 27 0.76 -13.33 -7.60
CA VAL A 27 2.23 -13.51 -7.63
C VAL A 27 2.67 -14.12 -8.96
N TRP A 28 1.91 -15.07 -9.51
CA TRP A 28 2.20 -15.66 -10.82
C TRP A 28 2.10 -14.63 -11.96
N LEU A 29 1.04 -13.81 -11.98
CA LEU A 29 0.83 -12.79 -12.99
C LEU A 29 1.91 -11.69 -12.96
N ALA A 30 2.53 -11.43 -11.80
CA ALA A 30 3.60 -10.45 -11.69
C ALA A 30 4.81 -10.75 -12.60
N PHE A 31 5.07 -12.03 -12.91
CA PHE A 31 6.15 -12.41 -13.85
C PHE A 31 5.88 -11.98 -15.30
N TYR A 32 4.63 -11.65 -15.63
CA TYR A 32 4.22 -11.15 -16.94
C TYR A 32 3.98 -9.63 -16.93
N ASN A 33 4.27 -8.96 -15.81
CA ASN A 33 4.08 -7.53 -15.72
C ASN A 33 5.20 -6.78 -16.44
N HIS A 34 4.82 -5.80 -17.25
CA HIS A 34 5.72 -4.99 -18.05
C HIS A 34 5.40 -3.50 -17.87
N PRO A 35 6.38 -2.61 -18.08
CA PRO A 35 6.14 -1.18 -18.00
C PRO A 35 5.07 -0.72 -19.01
N SER A 36 4.17 0.14 -18.55
CA SER A 36 3.18 0.80 -19.39
C SER A 36 3.87 1.71 -20.40
N ILE A 37 3.55 1.51 -21.69
CA ILE A 37 4.04 2.37 -22.79
C ILE A 37 3.56 3.81 -22.62
N VAL A 38 2.33 3.99 -22.10
CA VAL A 38 1.67 5.30 -22.03
C VAL A 38 2.16 6.12 -20.85
N ASP A 39 2.36 5.50 -19.69
CA ASP A 39 2.71 6.25 -18.48
C ASP A 39 4.19 6.09 -18.14
N ASP A 40 4.63 4.85 -17.89
CA ASP A 40 5.92 4.59 -17.27
C ASP A 40 7.07 5.07 -18.16
N TYR A 41 7.00 4.78 -19.47
CA TYR A 41 7.98 5.29 -20.43
C TYR A 41 7.91 6.81 -20.62
N CYS A 42 6.72 7.42 -20.56
CA CYS A 42 6.57 8.86 -20.67
C CYS A 42 7.20 9.59 -19.48
N PHE A 43 6.94 9.14 -18.24
CA PHE A 43 7.58 9.68 -17.05
C PHE A 43 9.10 9.49 -17.09
N ALA A 44 9.58 8.30 -17.46
CA ALA A 44 11.01 8.03 -17.61
C ALA A 44 11.67 8.93 -18.66
N TYR A 45 11.01 9.14 -19.81
CA TYR A 45 11.49 10.03 -20.87
C TYR A 45 11.61 11.48 -20.41
N THR A 46 10.62 12.00 -19.69
CA THR A 46 10.67 13.34 -19.11
C THR A 46 11.88 13.48 -18.18
N VAL A 47 12.13 12.49 -17.30
CA VAL A 47 13.33 12.49 -16.45
C VAL A 47 14.62 12.44 -17.27
N MET A 48 14.70 11.61 -18.31
CA MET A 48 15.89 11.55 -19.15
C MET A 48 16.23 12.88 -19.83
N ARG A 49 15.23 13.74 -20.08
CA ARG A 49 15.43 15.07 -20.67
C ARG A 49 15.74 16.16 -19.65
N PHE A 50 15.06 16.15 -18.51
CA PHE A 50 15.04 17.31 -17.61
C PHE A 50 15.62 17.02 -16.22
N GLY A 51 15.87 15.75 -15.89
CA GLY A 51 16.23 15.31 -14.55
C GLY A 51 15.03 15.23 -13.61
N VAL A 52 15.16 14.45 -12.53
CA VAL A 52 14.05 14.10 -11.62
C VAL A 52 13.32 15.34 -11.07
N TRP A 53 14.08 16.31 -10.55
CA TRP A 53 13.51 17.49 -9.88
C TRP A 53 12.74 18.41 -10.82
N LYS A 54 13.30 18.69 -12.00
CA LYS A 54 12.65 19.55 -12.98
C LYS A 54 11.42 18.89 -13.58
N SER A 55 11.46 17.57 -13.80
CA SER A 55 10.29 16.82 -14.26
C SER A 55 9.15 16.84 -13.24
N GLN A 56 9.46 16.68 -11.95
CA GLN A 56 8.45 16.79 -10.90
C GLN A 56 7.80 18.18 -10.86
N MET A 57 8.61 19.25 -10.93
CA MET A 57 8.10 20.62 -10.97
C MET A 57 7.19 20.85 -12.18
N MET A 58 7.61 20.37 -13.37
CA MET A 58 6.83 20.50 -14.60
C MET A 58 5.44 19.84 -14.47
N TYR A 59 5.38 18.67 -13.85
CA TYR A 59 4.11 17.98 -13.64
C TYR A 59 3.29 18.60 -12.51
N TYR A 60 3.94 19.09 -11.45
CA TYR A 60 3.27 19.76 -10.35
C TYR A 60 2.58 21.06 -10.79
N ASP A 61 3.30 21.90 -11.54
CA ASP A 61 2.81 23.20 -11.98
C ASP A 61 1.87 23.10 -13.20
N GLY A 62 2.03 22.05 -14.03
CA GLY A 62 1.38 21.95 -15.32
C GLY A 62 0.29 20.88 -15.46
N TRP A 63 0.22 19.90 -14.55
CA TRP A 63 -0.71 18.77 -14.69
C TRP A 63 -1.39 18.36 -13.37
N THR A 64 -0.64 18.07 -12.31
CA THR A 64 -1.21 17.47 -11.09
C THR A 64 -0.46 17.85 -9.82
N GLY A 65 -1.21 18.24 -8.78
CA GLY A 65 -0.69 18.55 -7.45
C GLY A 65 -0.20 17.34 -6.64
N ARG A 66 -0.23 16.11 -7.19
CA ARG A 66 0.20 14.89 -6.51
C ARG A 66 1.73 14.80 -6.40
N TYR A 67 2.32 15.53 -5.47
CA TYR A 67 3.78 15.59 -5.32
C TYR A 67 4.43 14.24 -5.00
N PHE A 68 3.82 13.39 -4.17
CA PHE A 68 4.39 12.09 -3.82
C PHE A 68 4.22 11.07 -4.94
N HIS A 69 3.07 11.05 -5.61
CA HIS A 69 2.90 10.30 -6.85
C HIS A 69 3.97 10.69 -7.88
N ASN A 70 4.11 12.00 -8.15
CA ASN A 70 5.09 12.52 -9.10
C ASN A 70 6.50 12.10 -8.68
N PHE A 71 6.79 12.08 -7.37
CA PHE A 71 8.05 11.59 -6.87
C PHE A 71 8.29 10.12 -7.22
N ILE A 72 7.33 9.23 -6.97
CA ILE A 72 7.47 7.79 -7.27
C ILE A 72 7.61 7.54 -8.78
N VAL A 73 6.76 8.13 -9.63
CA VAL A 73 6.80 7.86 -11.08
C VAL A 73 8.05 8.44 -11.76
N HIS A 74 8.56 9.58 -11.29
CA HIS A 74 9.83 10.16 -11.76
C HIS A 74 11.06 9.58 -11.05
N THR A 75 10.89 8.60 -10.17
CA THR A 75 12.00 7.77 -9.63
C THR A 75 11.82 6.30 -10.02
N SER A 76 10.95 6.04 -11.02
CA SER A 76 10.58 4.71 -11.46
C SER A 76 11.78 3.83 -11.84
N PRO A 77 11.64 2.50 -11.71
CA PRO A 77 12.70 1.54 -12.03
C PRO A 77 13.28 1.66 -13.45
N LEU A 78 12.49 2.19 -14.40
CA LEU A 78 12.92 2.42 -15.78
C LEU A 78 14.10 3.39 -15.89
N ILE A 79 14.16 4.41 -15.03
CA ILE A 79 15.26 5.39 -15.02
C ILE A 79 16.59 4.70 -14.70
N TRP A 80 16.52 3.66 -13.87
CA TRP A 80 17.65 2.83 -13.45
C TRP A 80 17.85 1.60 -14.35
N ARG A 81 17.08 1.48 -15.44
CA ARG A 81 17.06 0.33 -16.37
C ARG A 81 16.73 -1.01 -15.68
N TRP A 82 15.99 -0.98 -14.58
CA TRP A 82 15.62 -2.17 -13.82
C TRP A 82 14.21 -2.64 -14.19
N PHE A 83 14.12 -3.37 -15.30
CA PHE A 83 12.85 -3.94 -15.77
C PHE A 83 12.26 -4.99 -14.83
N GLY A 84 13.11 -5.75 -14.14
CA GLY A 84 12.68 -6.78 -13.17
C GLY A 84 11.90 -6.22 -11.97
N ALA A 85 11.99 -4.92 -11.69
CA ALA A 85 11.19 -4.30 -10.63
C ALA A 85 9.68 -4.40 -10.89
N TYR A 86 9.24 -4.48 -12.15
CA TYR A 86 7.83 -4.62 -12.52
C TYR A 86 7.25 -5.97 -12.10
N THR A 87 8.09 -6.99 -11.93
CA THR A 87 7.71 -8.27 -11.32
C THR A 87 7.71 -8.20 -9.80
N VAL A 88 8.59 -7.41 -9.20
CA VAL A 88 8.79 -7.39 -7.74
C VAL A 88 7.76 -6.50 -7.04
N PHE A 89 7.44 -5.31 -7.58
CA PHE A 89 6.59 -4.37 -6.86
C PHE A 89 5.15 -4.87 -6.60
N PRO A 90 4.48 -5.64 -7.49
CA PRO A 90 3.14 -6.16 -7.18
C PRO A 90 3.16 -7.09 -5.96
N MET A 91 4.25 -7.87 -5.80
CA MET A 91 4.45 -8.75 -4.65
C MET A 91 4.72 -7.95 -3.38
N LEU A 92 5.54 -6.91 -3.47
CA LEU A 92 5.79 -5.99 -2.34
C LEU A 92 4.53 -5.27 -1.93
N LEU A 93 3.70 -4.83 -2.89
CA LEU A 93 2.43 -4.18 -2.61
C LEU A 93 1.44 -5.15 -1.94
N LEU A 94 1.36 -6.41 -2.39
CA LEU A 94 0.52 -7.42 -1.74
C LEU A 94 0.94 -7.66 -0.29
N LEU A 95 2.24 -7.77 -0.04
CA LEU A 95 2.78 -7.88 1.32
C LEU A 95 2.51 -6.63 2.15
N ALA A 96 2.67 -5.45 1.57
CA ALA A 96 2.41 -4.17 2.23
C ALA A 96 0.93 -4.00 2.58
N LEU A 97 0.03 -4.40 1.68
CA LEU A 97 -1.41 -4.41 1.91
C LEU A 97 -1.81 -5.35 3.05
N TRP A 98 -1.34 -6.60 3.01
CA TRP A 98 -1.62 -7.57 4.07
C TRP A 98 -1.04 -7.11 5.41
N SER A 99 0.19 -6.59 5.44
CA SER A 99 0.80 -6.08 6.66
C SER A 99 0.11 -4.83 7.21
N GLY A 100 -0.44 -3.96 6.35
CA GLY A 100 -1.30 -2.85 6.74
C GLY A 100 -2.57 -3.32 7.44
N PHE A 101 -3.29 -4.31 6.87
CA PHE A 101 -4.44 -4.92 7.53
C PHE A 101 -4.05 -5.59 8.85
N PHE A 102 -2.96 -6.35 8.88
CA PHE A 102 -2.49 -6.99 10.10
C PHE A 102 -2.13 -5.98 11.18
N ALA A 103 -1.44 -4.89 10.85
CA ALA A 103 -1.10 -3.82 11.78
C ALA A 103 -2.37 -3.18 12.38
N LEU A 104 -3.37 -2.89 11.54
CA LEU A 104 -4.64 -2.34 11.99
C LEU A 104 -5.39 -3.32 12.91
N ILE A 105 -5.58 -4.57 12.49
CA ILE A 105 -6.26 -5.60 13.28
C ILE A 105 -5.54 -5.88 14.60
N ARG A 106 -4.20 -5.89 14.59
CA ARG A 106 -3.40 -6.04 15.80
C ARG A 106 -3.66 -4.92 16.80
N GLN A 107 -3.85 -3.69 16.33
CA GLN A 107 -4.24 -2.60 17.22
C GLN A 107 -5.68 -2.76 17.70
N LEU A 108 -6.65 -2.97 16.82
CA LEU A 108 -8.06 -3.13 17.21
C LEU A 108 -8.26 -4.28 18.21
N GLY A 109 -7.67 -5.45 17.93
CA GLY A 109 -7.85 -6.68 18.70
C GLY A 109 -6.85 -6.93 19.83
N ARG A 110 -5.93 -5.99 20.13
CA ARG A 110 -4.78 -6.22 21.03
C ARG A 110 -5.14 -6.86 22.39
N SER A 111 -6.27 -6.49 22.97
CA SER A 111 -6.68 -6.92 24.31
C SER A 111 -7.60 -8.14 24.33
N VAL A 112 -8.09 -8.59 23.17
CA VAL A 112 -9.15 -9.62 23.08
C VAL A 112 -8.74 -10.80 22.21
N LEU A 113 -7.94 -10.55 21.17
CA LEU A 113 -7.59 -11.55 20.17
C LEU A 113 -6.16 -12.05 20.33
N ALA A 114 -5.98 -13.36 20.20
CA ALA A 114 -4.66 -13.97 20.05
C ALA A 114 -4.03 -13.59 18.70
N THR A 115 -2.70 -13.62 18.62
CA THR A 115 -1.96 -13.27 17.38
C THR A 115 -2.41 -14.09 16.17
N SER A 116 -2.70 -15.38 16.36
CA SER A 116 -3.23 -16.25 15.29
C SER A 116 -4.61 -15.82 14.79
N GLU A 117 -5.48 -15.34 15.67
CA GLU A 117 -6.79 -14.80 15.28
C GLU A 117 -6.64 -13.48 14.53
N GLN A 118 -5.71 -12.62 14.97
CA GLN A 118 -5.37 -11.39 14.26
C GLN A 118 -4.85 -11.67 12.84
N ILE A 119 -3.99 -12.68 12.68
CA ILE A 119 -3.51 -13.14 11.36
C ILE A 119 -4.67 -13.65 10.51
N ALA A 120 -5.54 -14.51 11.06
CA ALA A 120 -6.67 -15.06 10.32
C ALA A 120 -7.62 -13.95 9.83
N ILE A 121 -7.98 -13.01 10.72
CA ILE A 121 -8.87 -11.90 10.39
C ILE A 121 -8.21 -10.96 9.38
N ALA A 122 -6.94 -10.59 9.56
CA ALA A 122 -6.23 -9.75 8.61
C ALA A 122 -6.18 -10.39 7.21
N SER A 123 -5.94 -11.70 7.14
CA SER A 123 -5.96 -12.45 5.87
C SER A 123 -7.36 -12.48 5.24
N GLY A 124 -8.40 -12.71 6.03
CA GLY A 124 -9.79 -12.70 5.55
C GLY A 124 -10.22 -11.33 5.03
N VAL A 125 -9.89 -10.25 5.75
CA VAL A 125 -10.20 -8.88 5.33
C VAL A 125 -9.40 -8.48 4.09
N CYS A 126 -8.12 -8.85 4.00
CA CYS A 126 -7.30 -8.62 2.81
C CYS A 126 -7.86 -9.36 1.59
N PHE A 127 -8.28 -10.62 1.75
CA PHE A 127 -8.97 -11.39 0.70
C PHE A 127 -10.25 -10.67 0.22
N LEU A 128 -11.11 -10.23 1.16
CA LEU A 128 -12.32 -9.50 0.82
C LEU A 128 -12.01 -8.19 0.09
N TYR A 129 -11.00 -7.44 0.55
CA TYR A 129 -10.58 -6.22 -0.11
C TYR A 129 -10.14 -6.48 -1.56
N ILE A 130 -9.26 -7.45 -1.79
CA ILE A 130 -8.75 -7.80 -3.12
C ILE A 130 -9.89 -8.22 -4.06
N THR A 131 -10.82 -9.04 -3.58
CA THR A 131 -11.96 -9.52 -4.39
C THR A 131 -13.00 -8.44 -4.70
N GLN A 132 -12.98 -7.32 -3.97
CA GLN A 132 -13.85 -6.16 -4.20
C GLN A 132 -13.16 -5.04 -4.99
N LEU A 133 -11.89 -5.20 -5.38
CA LEU A 133 -11.21 -4.21 -6.22
C LEU A 133 -11.91 -4.10 -7.58
N ARG A 134 -12.24 -2.86 -7.97
CA ARG A 134 -12.80 -2.58 -9.29
C ARG A 134 -11.86 -3.00 -10.43
N SER A 135 -10.55 -2.81 -10.23
CA SER A 135 -9.53 -3.18 -11.20
C SER A 135 -8.30 -3.72 -10.46
N ILE A 136 -8.08 -5.02 -10.58
CA ILE A 136 -6.86 -5.67 -10.06
C ILE A 136 -5.62 -5.18 -10.83
N ALA A 137 -5.77 -4.95 -12.14
CA ALA A 137 -4.71 -4.46 -13.01
C ALA A 137 -4.18 -3.09 -12.55
N GLU A 138 -5.08 -2.13 -12.32
CA GLU A 138 -4.71 -0.78 -11.90
C GLU A 138 -4.10 -0.76 -10.49
N PHE A 139 -4.63 -1.58 -9.58
CA PHE A 139 -4.15 -1.59 -8.20
C PHE A 139 -2.79 -2.28 -8.07
N PHE A 140 -2.58 -3.44 -8.71
CA PHE A 140 -1.39 -4.26 -8.50
C PHE A 140 -0.31 -4.14 -9.56
N TYR A 141 -0.66 -3.87 -10.83
CA TYR A 141 0.28 -4.06 -11.95
C TYR A 141 0.61 -2.78 -12.70
N TRP A 142 -0.21 -1.74 -12.57
CA TRP A 142 0.08 -0.44 -13.14
C TRP A 142 0.92 0.39 -12.17
N TYR A 143 2.17 0.70 -12.52
CA TYR A 143 3.10 1.39 -11.62
C TYR A 143 2.65 2.83 -11.29
N THR A 144 2.05 3.52 -12.25
CA THR A 144 1.43 4.84 -12.02
C THR A 144 0.21 4.71 -11.10
N GLY A 145 -0.59 3.65 -11.25
CA GLY A 145 -1.69 3.31 -10.33
C GLY A 145 -1.23 2.99 -8.90
N LEU A 146 -0.11 2.27 -8.75
CA LEU A 146 0.56 2.03 -7.47
C LEU A 146 0.87 3.35 -6.77
N ALA A 147 1.51 4.28 -7.47
CA ALA A 147 1.90 5.59 -6.95
C ALA A 147 0.69 6.47 -6.58
N GLY A 148 -0.39 6.37 -7.36
CA GLY A 148 -1.56 7.23 -7.24
C GLY A 148 -2.59 6.77 -6.20
N TYR A 149 -2.76 5.45 -6.06
CA TYR A 149 -3.88 4.90 -5.29
C TYR A 149 -3.43 3.83 -4.30
N SER A 150 -2.67 2.83 -4.75
CA SER A 150 -2.41 1.64 -3.94
C SER A 150 -1.55 1.94 -2.72
N LEU A 151 -0.52 2.77 -2.88
CA LEU A 151 0.30 3.23 -1.75
C LEU A 151 -0.51 4.05 -0.75
N ALA A 152 -1.38 4.95 -1.22
CA ALA A 152 -2.25 5.72 -0.33
C ALA A 152 -3.17 4.82 0.49
N CYS A 153 -3.76 3.79 -0.11
CA CYS A 153 -4.57 2.80 0.60
C CYS A 153 -3.77 2.05 1.67
N VAL A 154 -2.57 1.59 1.34
CA VAL A 154 -1.68 0.90 2.28
C VAL A 154 -1.30 1.82 3.45
N PHE A 155 -0.88 3.05 3.14
CA PHE A 155 -0.49 4.02 4.18
C PHE A 155 -1.67 4.46 5.04
N LEU A 156 -2.89 4.50 4.50
CA LEU A 156 -4.09 4.77 5.29
C LEU A 156 -4.33 3.68 6.34
N LEU A 157 -4.16 2.40 5.99
CA LEU A 157 -4.27 1.30 6.95
C LEU A 157 -3.27 1.45 8.09
N PHE A 158 -2.03 1.79 7.76
CA PHE A 158 -1.00 2.07 8.75
C PHE A 158 -1.34 3.31 9.59
N LEU A 159 -1.81 4.40 8.98
CA LEU A 159 -2.17 5.64 9.66
C LEU A 159 -3.24 5.39 10.73
N ILE A 160 -4.31 4.66 10.38
CA ILE A 160 -5.36 4.32 11.35
C ILE A 160 -4.79 3.47 12.49
N GLY A 161 -3.94 2.48 12.18
CA GLY A 161 -3.26 1.68 13.19
C GLY A 161 -2.39 2.53 14.13
N VAL A 162 -1.64 3.49 13.58
CA VAL A 162 -0.80 4.41 14.35
C VAL A 162 -1.66 5.33 15.23
N PHE A 163 -2.75 5.90 14.72
CA PHE A 163 -3.67 6.71 15.52
C PHE A 163 -4.22 5.96 16.74
N ILE A 164 -4.64 4.70 16.56
CA ILE A 164 -5.10 3.86 17.67
C ILE A 164 -3.97 3.61 18.68
N ALA A 165 -2.76 3.34 18.19
CA ALA A 165 -1.59 3.11 19.03
C ALA A 165 -1.21 4.36 19.84
N HIS A 166 -1.20 5.52 19.20
CA HIS A 166 -0.86 6.80 19.80
C HIS A 166 -1.88 7.19 20.88
N HIS A 167 -3.17 7.10 20.57
CA HIS A 167 -4.24 7.37 21.53
C HIS A 167 -4.13 6.49 22.79
N ARG A 168 -3.78 5.21 22.63
CA ARG A 168 -3.62 4.26 23.75
C ARG A 168 -2.40 4.50 24.61
N GLN A 169 -1.29 4.95 24.01
CA GLN A 169 -0.08 5.27 24.76
C GLN A 169 -0.26 6.54 25.61
N GLN A 170 -1.30 7.35 25.33
CA GLN A 170 -1.55 8.64 25.97
C GLN A 170 -0.31 9.55 25.93
N THR A 171 0.56 9.34 24.94
CA THR A 171 1.73 10.16 24.71
C THR A 171 1.22 11.43 24.02
N GLY A 172 1.53 12.59 24.59
CA GLY A 172 1.15 13.87 24.00
C GLY A 172 2.03 14.24 22.79
N TRP A 173 2.13 15.53 22.51
CA TRP A 173 2.84 16.12 21.35
C TRP A 173 4.31 15.75 21.16
N LYS A 174 4.96 15.11 22.15
CA LYS A 174 6.36 14.65 22.07
C LYS A 174 6.49 13.21 21.55
N SER A 175 5.38 12.54 21.25
CA SER A 175 5.38 11.16 20.77
C SER A 175 6.06 11.04 19.40
N PRO A 176 6.97 10.08 19.19
CA PRO A 176 7.47 9.77 17.85
C PRO A 176 6.36 9.31 16.89
N LEU A 177 5.22 8.84 17.42
CA LEU A 177 4.06 8.46 16.62
C LEU A 177 3.42 9.64 15.91
N LEU A 178 3.47 10.84 16.50
CA LEU A 178 2.93 12.06 15.86
C LEU A 178 3.69 12.39 14.57
N TRP A 179 5.02 12.22 14.56
CA TRP A 179 5.84 12.42 13.36
C TRP A 179 5.52 11.39 12.28
N LEU A 180 5.28 10.13 12.68
CA LEU A 180 4.88 9.08 11.76
C LEU A 180 3.48 9.36 11.17
N GLU A 181 2.53 9.83 11.98
CA GLU A 181 1.19 10.23 11.53
C GLU A 181 1.29 11.37 10.51
N ALA A 182 2.04 12.43 10.83
CA ALA A 182 2.24 13.56 9.93
C ALA A 182 2.88 13.12 8.61
N LEU A 183 3.88 12.24 8.65
CA LEU A 183 4.51 11.69 7.45
C LEU A 183 3.53 10.87 6.62
N LEU A 184 2.75 9.97 7.24
CA LEU A 184 1.76 9.16 6.53
C LEU A 184 0.67 10.03 5.90
N ILE A 185 0.16 11.05 6.61
CA ILE A 185 -0.81 12.00 6.06
C ILE A 185 -0.21 12.74 4.86
N LEU A 186 1.02 13.26 4.98
CA LEU A 186 1.71 13.94 3.89
C LEU A 186 1.84 13.02 2.67
N VAL A 187 2.21 11.76 2.85
CA VAL A 187 2.36 10.81 1.76
C VAL A 187 1.02 10.46 1.11
N ILE A 188 -0.03 10.22 1.91
CA ILE A 188 -1.38 9.90 1.42
C ILE A 188 -1.94 11.04 0.57
N ILE A 189 -1.89 12.27 1.08
CA ILE A 189 -2.35 13.48 0.35
C ILE A 189 -1.53 13.68 -0.93
N GLY A 190 -0.23 13.44 -0.88
CA GLY A 190 0.65 13.58 -2.04
C GLY A 190 0.48 12.49 -3.10
N SER A 191 -0.13 11.36 -2.78
CA SER A 191 -0.35 10.23 -3.70
C SER A 191 -1.64 10.40 -4.50
N SER A 192 -2.76 10.65 -3.82
CA SER A 192 -4.09 10.60 -4.44
C SER A 192 -4.65 11.99 -4.72
N GLU A 193 -5.23 12.18 -5.90
CA GLU A 193 -6.07 13.35 -6.16
C GLU A 193 -7.35 13.21 -5.34
N THR A 194 -7.49 14.02 -4.30
CA THR A 194 -8.82 14.40 -3.85
C THR A 194 -9.32 15.41 -4.86
N TRP A 195 -10.40 15.08 -5.56
CA TRP A 195 -10.99 15.91 -6.60
C TRP A 195 -10.97 17.41 -6.21
N MET A 196 -10.22 18.20 -6.97
CA MET A 196 -10.24 19.64 -6.94
C MET A 196 -10.62 20.12 -8.34
N TRP A 197 -11.93 20.08 -8.59
CA TRP A 197 -12.71 20.72 -9.67
C TRP A 197 -12.35 20.36 -11.11
#